data_AF-A0A2V9J7D9-F1
#
_entry.id   AF-A0A2V9J7D9-F1
#
_cell.length_a   1.000
_cell.length_b   1.000
_cell.length_c   1.000
_cell.angle_alpha   90.00
_cell.angle_beta   90.00
_cell.angle_gamma   90.00
#
_symmetry.space_group_name_H-M   'P 1'
#
loop_
_entity.id
_entity.type
_entity.pdbx_description
1 polymer ?
#
loop_
_entity_poly.entity_id
_entity_poly.type
_entity_poly.pdbx_seq_one_letter_code
_entity_poly.pdbx_strand_id
1 'polypeptide(L)'
;MNTDLCSSVVAFCAVYADENPCQVAKDFRHSTTKRFFRGSTVSLVANTTPKAAALSFPASLREGPEGATYLLLAFSVASVLLSIAISQLLLAGALTGALWVLARRDQILPVWPGITSPVLCFFLWSVLAALASSDALLGLTIVKKFFIFLILFLVPLLARGRSRAIWVYHAMFVFAAISSVAGLAQFIADPHRDLLHRISGFMSHWMTYSGLQMLVLVALASYGLVFGWRKRWWVPVLGLLLCGSLCLSFTRNAWLGAVAGVAVVLLFRRPRALAGFAALLLAALLLSPPSIRQRLRAGLDVRDATTRGRLELVGVSLRLIRDNLWFGVGPKNVNAEALRYRGTREFPDWLYQHMHNNFLQIAAERGIPGLLLWLWLMGRLAWDALRILRSHAADAETLFASRALPTPPSQMAPRPVDFRKNVTWRTTLQGKTSCFTTETRRARRFHRGIRVLRASSCTPCLRGEQGA
;
A
#
# COMPACT_ATOMS: atom_id res chain seq x y z
N MET A 1 -22.44 -22.12 9.80
CA MET A 1 -21.18 -21.62 10.37
C MET A 1 -20.22 -21.39 9.21
N ASN A 2 -20.26 -20.19 8.63
CA ASN A 2 -19.40 -19.76 7.52
C ASN A 2 -19.29 -18.24 7.66
N THR A 3 -18.36 -17.82 8.50
CA THR A 3 -17.88 -16.45 8.64
C THR A 3 -16.36 -16.54 8.46
N ASP A 4 -15.77 -15.49 7.90
CA ASP A 4 -14.32 -15.26 7.78
C ASP A 4 -13.65 -15.64 6.45
N LEU A 5 -13.97 -14.88 5.40
CA LEU A 5 -13.03 -14.68 4.28
C LEU A 5 -12.88 -13.21 3.81
N CYS A 6 -13.54 -12.25 4.45
CA CYS A 6 -13.49 -10.83 4.08
C CYS A 6 -13.01 -9.95 5.24
N SER A 7 -11.71 -9.96 5.54
CA SER A 7 -11.12 -8.94 6.45
C SER A 7 -9.62 -8.64 6.27
N SER A 8 -8.90 -9.22 5.31
CA SER A 8 -7.44 -8.96 5.16
C SER A 8 -7.08 -7.99 4.02
N VAL A 9 -7.92 -6.98 3.77
CA VAL A 9 -7.90 -6.17 2.53
C VAL A 9 -7.34 -4.74 2.70
N VAL A 10 -6.89 -4.34 3.90
CA VAL A 10 -6.58 -2.92 4.16
C VAL A 10 -5.11 -2.77 4.56
N ALA A 11 -4.20 -2.51 3.62
CA ALA A 11 -3.69 -1.15 3.43
C ALA A 11 -3.47 -0.78 1.94
N PHE A 12 -3.82 -1.69 1.02
CA PHE A 12 -3.76 -1.43 -0.42
C PHE A 12 -5.16 -1.40 -1.09
N CYS A 13 -6.22 -1.95 -0.47
CA CYS A 13 -7.49 -2.21 -1.16
C CYS A 13 -8.78 -1.66 -0.53
N ALA A 14 -8.75 -0.83 0.52
CA ALA A 14 -9.93 -0.02 0.87
C ALA A 14 -10.17 1.15 -0.11
N VAL A 15 -9.54 1.12 -1.28
CA VAL A 15 -9.44 2.23 -2.24
C VAL A 15 -10.34 2.02 -3.47
N TYR A 16 -10.99 0.86 -3.63
CA TYR A 16 -11.79 0.58 -4.82
C TYR A 16 -13.08 -0.24 -4.61
N ALA A 17 -13.48 -0.52 -3.37
CA ALA A 17 -14.63 -1.39 -3.10
C ALA A 17 -15.91 -0.67 -2.63
N ASP A 18 -15.98 0.66 -2.71
CA ASP A 18 -17.18 1.39 -2.26
C ASP A 18 -17.56 2.56 -3.17
N GLU A 19 -17.62 2.30 -4.48
CA GLU A 19 -18.41 3.14 -5.38
C GLU A 19 -19.49 2.30 -6.05
N ASN A 20 -20.73 2.72 -5.82
CA ASN A 20 -21.92 2.25 -6.51
C ASN A 20 -21.65 2.30 -8.03
N PRO A 21 -21.70 1.19 -8.79
CA PRO A 21 -21.34 1.16 -10.22
C PRO A 21 -22.17 2.13 -11.08
N CYS A 22 -23.31 2.60 -10.58
CA CYS A 22 -24.12 3.63 -11.21
C CYS A 22 -23.53 5.05 -11.17
N GLN A 23 -22.64 5.37 -10.22
CA GLN A 23 -22.08 6.71 -10.05
C GLN A 23 -20.90 6.95 -11.01
N VAL A 24 -20.02 5.94 -11.17
CA VAL A 24 -18.95 5.93 -12.17
C VAL A 24 -19.50 6.03 -13.61
N ALA A 25 -20.65 5.42 -13.87
CA ALA A 25 -21.33 5.50 -15.17
C ALA A 25 -21.92 6.90 -15.46
N LYS A 26 -22.34 7.65 -14.43
CA LYS A 26 -22.87 9.02 -14.58
C LYS A 26 -21.77 10.04 -14.87
N ASP A 27 -20.61 9.90 -14.22
CA ASP A 27 -19.46 10.78 -14.45
C ASP A 27 -18.84 10.59 -15.84
N PHE A 28 -18.84 9.35 -16.36
CA PHE A 28 -18.41 9.08 -17.74
C PHE A 28 -19.37 9.67 -18.78
N ARG A 29 -20.69 9.63 -18.52
CA ARG A 29 -21.73 10.10 -19.44
C ARG A 29 -21.80 11.63 -19.52
N HIS A 30 -21.48 12.35 -18.44
CA HIS A 30 -21.39 13.82 -18.46
C HIS A 30 -20.13 14.36 -19.17
N SER A 31 -19.03 13.58 -19.19
CA SER A 31 -17.79 13.96 -19.86
C SER A 31 -17.83 13.81 -21.39
N THR A 32 -18.71 12.97 -21.94
CA THR A 32 -18.72 12.61 -23.37
C THR A 32 -19.82 13.28 -24.19
N THR A 33 -20.81 13.91 -23.55
CA THR A 33 -22.01 14.43 -24.26
C THR A 33 -22.00 15.96 -24.49
N LYS A 34 -20.86 16.64 -24.38
CA LYS A 34 -20.72 18.05 -24.78
C LYS A 34 -19.44 18.29 -25.59
N ARG A 35 -19.36 17.69 -26.78
CA ARG A 35 -18.47 18.17 -27.86
C ARG A 35 -18.76 17.42 -29.16
N PHE A 36 -19.93 17.61 -29.73
CA PHE A 36 -20.13 17.44 -31.17
C PHE A 36 -21.44 18.11 -31.55
N PHE A 37 -21.34 19.29 -32.17
CA PHE A 37 -22.21 19.91 -33.19
C PHE A 37 -22.30 21.44 -33.07
N ARG A 38 -21.99 22.08 -34.22
CA ARG A 38 -22.33 23.44 -34.71
C ARG A 38 -21.60 24.68 -34.14
N GLY A 39 -20.72 25.24 -34.97
CA GLY A 39 -21.02 26.44 -35.76
C GLY A 39 -21.07 27.81 -35.06
N SER A 40 -20.06 28.63 -35.35
CA SER A 40 -20.08 30.09 -35.46
C SER A 40 -20.09 30.96 -34.19
N THR A 41 -19.32 32.06 -34.31
CA THR A 41 -19.31 33.34 -33.59
C THR A 41 -18.65 33.45 -32.19
N VAL A 42 -17.55 34.20 -32.22
CA VAL A 42 -16.85 35.01 -31.21
C VAL A 42 -17.68 35.37 -29.96
N SER A 43 -17.09 35.15 -28.78
CA SER A 43 -17.01 36.16 -27.72
C SER A 43 -15.90 35.80 -26.72
N LEU A 44 -15.01 36.78 -26.55
CA LEU A 44 -13.91 36.84 -25.60
C LEU A 44 -14.46 37.03 -24.17
N VAL A 45 -13.59 36.74 -23.19
CA VAL A 45 -13.56 37.28 -21.81
C VAL A 45 -13.81 36.27 -20.65
N ALA A 46 -12.76 36.25 -19.81
CA ALA A 46 -12.69 36.01 -18.37
C ALA A 46 -12.52 34.58 -17.82
N ASN A 47 -11.32 34.41 -17.26
CA ASN A 47 -11.00 33.60 -16.09
C ASN A 47 -11.04 32.09 -16.22
N THR A 48 -10.00 31.56 -16.87
CA THR A 48 -9.40 30.30 -16.41
C THR A 48 -8.10 30.61 -15.70
N THR A 49 -8.20 31.03 -14.43
CA THR A 49 -7.08 30.81 -13.50
C THR A 49 -6.82 29.30 -13.47
N PRO A 50 -5.56 28.85 -13.58
CA PRO A 50 -5.26 27.46 -13.34
C PRO A 50 -5.66 27.22 -11.89
N LYS A 51 -6.67 26.38 -11.65
CA LYS A 51 -6.88 25.78 -10.33
C LYS A 51 -5.57 25.09 -9.98
N ALA A 52 -4.72 25.80 -9.24
CA ALA A 52 -3.69 25.20 -8.43
C ALA A 52 -4.37 24.02 -7.76
N ALA A 53 -3.78 22.83 -7.91
CA ALA A 53 -4.21 21.64 -7.21
C ALA A 53 -3.97 21.88 -5.71
N ALA A 54 -4.83 22.70 -5.10
CA ALA A 54 -4.89 22.89 -3.68
C ALA A 54 -5.14 21.50 -3.11
N LEU A 55 -4.25 21.12 -2.20
CA LEU A 55 -4.32 19.91 -1.39
C LEU A 55 -5.62 20.00 -0.56
N SER A 56 -6.75 19.76 -1.21
CA SER A 56 -8.07 19.87 -0.62
C SER A 56 -8.20 18.67 0.30
N PHE A 57 -8.28 18.95 1.61
CA PHE A 57 -8.60 17.94 2.62
C PHE A 57 -9.79 17.11 2.14
N PRO A 58 -9.71 15.76 2.06
CA PRO A 58 -10.88 14.97 1.71
C PRO A 58 -12.07 15.37 2.58
N ALA A 59 -13.28 15.44 2.02
CA ALA A 59 -14.49 15.83 2.74
C ALA A 59 -14.71 14.97 4.02
N SER A 60 -14.17 13.74 4.05
CA SER A 60 -14.13 12.84 5.22
C SER A 60 -13.20 13.29 6.37
N LEU A 61 -12.45 14.39 6.21
CA LEU A 61 -11.57 14.99 7.21
C LEU A 61 -12.21 16.18 7.90
N ARG A 62 -13.42 16.60 7.49
CA ARG A 62 -13.89 17.92 7.86
C ARG A 62 -14.33 18.07 9.29
N GLU A 63 -15.04 17.15 9.94
CA GLU A 63 -15.38 17.35 11.35
C GLU A 63 -15.47 16.02 12.11
N GLY A 64 -14.77 15.96 13.26
CA GLY A 64 -14.90 14.90 14.24
C GLY A 64 -13.59 14.26 14.72
N PRO A 65 -13.63 13.60 15.89
CA PRO A 65 -12.47 12.97 16.54
C PRO A 65 -11.83 11.83 15.72
N GLU A 66 -12.57 11.21 14.81
CA GLU A 66 -12.04 10.21 13.86
C GLU A 66 -11.11 10.83 12.82
N GLY A 67 -11.43 12.03 12.33
CA GLY A 67 -10.59 12.79 11.41
C GLY A 67 -9.28 13.18 12.06
N ALA A 68 -9.33 13.67 13.31
CA ALA A 68 -8.14 13.97 14.11
C ALA A 68 -7.27 12.73 14.35
N THR A 69 -7.89 11.60 14.73
CA THR A 69 -7.18 10.33 14.93
C THR A 69 -6.47 9.85 13.65
N TYR A 70 -7.15 9.96 12.50
CA TYR A 70 -6.54 9.65 11.22
C TYR A 70 -5.37 10.60 10.87
N LEU A 71 -5.51 11.90 11.12
CA LEU A 71 -4.42 12.86 10.87
C LEU A 71 -3.20 12.54 11.74
N LEU A 72 -3.39 12.21 13.01
CA LEU A 72 -2.30 11.76 13.90
C LEU A 72 -1.59 10.54 13.31
N LEU A 73 -2.33 9.55 12.81
CA LEU A 73 -1.74 8.38 12.14
C LEU A 73 -0.97 8.78 10.86
N ALA A 74 -1.58 9.58 10.00
CA ALA A 74 -0.98 9.98 8.73
C ALA A 74 0.30 10.80 8.93
N PHE A 75 0.30 11.72 9.89
CA PHE A 75 1.49 12.47 10.29
C PHE A 75 2.49 11.60 11.05
N SER A 76 2.07 10.59 11.82
CA SER A 76 2.99 9.61 12.40
C SER A 76 3.79 8.87 11.32
N VAL A 77 3.09 8.37 10.27
CA VAL A 77 3.72 7.70 9.12
C VAL A 77 4.68 8.63 8.37
N ALA A 78 4.28 9.89 8.12
CA ALA A 78 5.10 10.83 7.36
C ALA A 78 6.29 11.39 8.17
N SER A 79 6.08 11.72 9.43
CA SER A 79 7.08 12.38 10.29
C SER A 79 8.28 11.50 10.62
N VAL A 80 8.21 10.18 10.44
CA VAL A 80 9.36 9.27 10.60
C VAL A 80 10.54 9.67 9.70
N LEU A 81 10.26 10.33 8.58
CA LEU A 81 11.23 10.83 7.61
C LEU A 81 12.04 12.03 8.13
N LEU A 82 11.58 12.67 9.20
CA LEU A 82 12.21 13.81 9.87
C LEU A 82 12.61 13.49 11.31
N SER A 83 11.76 12.80 12.07
CA SER A 83 12.03 12.44 13.46
C SER A 83 11.27 11.19 13.88
N ILE A 84 12.01 10.17 14.32
CA ILE A 84 11.44 8.95 14.89
C ILE A 84 10.67 9.26 16.18
N ALA A 85 11.14 10.21 17.00
CA ALA A 85 10.50 10.58 18.25
C ALA A 85 9.12 11.21 18.02
N ILE A 86 9.03 12.18 17.10
CA ILE A 86 7.75 12.81 16.72
C ILE A 86 6.79 11.76 16.16
N SER A 87 7.28 10.88 15.29
CA SER A 87 6.49 9.78 14.73
C SER A 87 5.89 8.88 15.81
N GLN A 88 6.65 8.53 16.84
CA GLN A 88 6.18 7.69 17.94
C GLN A 88 5.20 8.42 18.87
N LEU A 89 5.40 9.71 19.15
CA LEU A 89 4.44 10.50 19.93
C LEU A 89 3.09 10.61 19.20
N LEU A 90 3.12 10.86 17.90
CA LEU A 90 1.92 10.90 17.07
C LEU A 90 1.26 9.52 16.96
N LEU A 91 2.04 8.44 16.91
CA LEU A 91 1.52 7.07 16.94
C LEU A 91 0.77 6.78 18.25
N ALA A 92 1.30 7.27 19.39
CA ALA A 92 0.63 7.14 20.68
C ALA A 92 -0.72 7.88 20.70
N GLY A 93 -0.76 9.10 20.16
CA GLY A 93 -2.02 9.84 19.99
C GLY A 93 -3.00 9.16 19.03
N ALA A 94 -2.50 8.56 17.94
CA ALA A 94 -3.33 7.79 17.03
C ALA A 94 -3.90 6.52 17.68
N LEU A 95 -3.12 5.88 18.56
CA LEU A 95 -3.57 4.71 19.32
C LEU A 95 -4.66 5.08 20.33
N THR A 96 -4.47 6.15 21.12
CA THR A 96 -5.49 6.60 22.08
C THR A 96 -6.77 7.02 21.38
N GLY A 97 -6.67 7.73 20.26
CA GLY A 97 -7.81 8.06 19.41
C GLY A 97 -8.49 6.81 18.85
N ALA A 98 -7.73 5.81 18.38
CA ALA A 98 -8.30 4.56 17.88
C ALA A 98 -9.06 3.78 18.94
N LEU A 99 -8.52 3.68 20.16
CA LEU A 99 -9.19 3.05 21.30
C LEU A 99 -10.48 3.80 21.66
N TRP A 100 -10.45 5.13 21.64
CA TRP A 100 -11.64 5.96 21.88
C TRP A 100 -12.72 5.75 20.81
N VAL A 101 -12.34 5.64 19.54
CA VAL A 101 -13.27 5.35 18.43
C VAL A 101 -13.88 3.96 18.59
N LEU A 102 -13.06 2.95 18.91
CA LEU A 102 -13.53 1.57 19.14
C LEU A 102 -14.49 1.49 20.32
N ALA A 103 -14.24 2.23 21.41
CA ALA A 103 -15.09 2.23 22.59
C ALA A 103 -16.48 2.87 22.37
N ARG A 104 -16.63 3.71 21.33
CA ARG A 104 -17.89 4.41 21.03
C ARG A 104 -18.69 3.82 19.87
N ARG A 105 -18.16 2.80 19.20
CA ARG A 105 -18.82 2.19 18.05
C ARG A 105 -19.37 0.83 18.45
N ASP A 106 -20.69 0.68 18.45
CA ASP A 106 -21.38 -0.54 18.88
C ASP A 106 -21.07 -1.79 18.01
N GLN A 107 -20.54 -1.62 16.79
CA GLN A 107 -20.34 -2.74 15.85
C GLN A 107 -19.08 -2.61 14.96
N ILE A 108 -17.93 -2.17 15.50
CA ILE A 108 -16.65 -2.39 14.78
C ILE A 108 -16.01 -3.67 15.31
N LEU A 109 -16.10 -4.75 14.52
CA LEU A 109 -15.21 -5.88 14.70
C LEU A 109 -13.77 -5.43 14.38
N PRO A 110 -12.80 -5.65 15.30
CA PRO A 110 -11.41 -5.34 15.02
C PRO A 110 -10.98 -6.15 13.79
N VAL A 111 -10.58 -5.44 12.73
CA VAL A 111 -10.11 -6.08 11.51
C VAL A 111 -8.68 -6.54 11.77
N TRP A 112 -8.54 -7.82 12.08
CA TRP A 112 -7.24 -8.46 12.27
C TRP A 112 -6.60 -8.73 10.91
N PRO A 113 -5.49 -8.05 10.57
CA PRO A 113 -4.79 -8.33 9.33
C PRO A 113 -4.28 -9.77 9.33
N GLY A 114 -4.17 -10.40 8.16
CA GLY A 114 -3.61 -11.76 8.03
C GLY A 114 -2.17 -11.89 8.56
N ILE A 115 -1.47 -10.77 8.76
CA ILE A 115 -0.13 -10.69 9.36
C ILE A 115 -0.13 -10.80 10.90
N THR A 116 -1.30 -10.83 11.55
CA THR A 116 -1.38 -10.85 13.02
C THR A 116 -0.62 -12.03 13.62
N SER A 117 -0.90 -13.25 13.14
CA SER A 117 -0.28 -14.46 13.69
C SER A 117 1.25 -14.48 13.57
N PRO A 118 1.88 -14.18 12.42
CA PRO A 118 3.34 -14.15 12.36
C PRO A 118 3.96 -13.05 13.23
N VAL A 119 3.31 -11.88 13.35
CA VAL A 119 3.81 -10.81 14.24
C VAL A 119 3.79 -11.28 15.70
N LEU A 120 2.66 -11.82 16.17
CA LEU A 120 2.53 -12.28 17.56
C LEU A 120 3.48 -13.43 17.88
N CYS A 121 3.63 -14.39 16.97
CA CYS A 121 4.57 -15.49 17.17
C CYS A 121 6.03 -14.98 17.21
N PHE A 122 6.40 -14.05 16.32
CA PHE A 122 7.73 -13.44 16.34
C PHE A 122 7.99 -12.62 17.61
N PHE A 123 6.96 -11.94 18.13
CA PHE A 123 7.06 -11.19 19.38
C PHE A 123 7.21 -12.10 20.59
N LEU A 124 6.37 -13.12 20.69
CA LEU A 124 6.45 -14.12 21.74
C LEU A 124 7.84 -14.77 21.74
N TRP A 125 8.31 -15.21 20.58
CA TRP A 125 9.65 -15.80 20.47
C TRP A 125 10.77 -14.82 20.81
N SER A 126 10.64 -13.55 20.43
CA SER A 126 11.62 -12.51 20.79
C SER A 126 11.70 -12.28 22.30
N VAL A 127 10.58 -12.39 23.01
CA VAL A 127 10.55 -12.31 24.48
C VAL A 127 11.18 -13.56 25.09
N LEU A 128 10.84 -14.75 24.59
CA LEU A 128 11.45 -16.01 25.06
C LEU A 128 12.97 -16.01 24.86
N ALA A 129 13.45 -15.57 23.69
CA ALA A 129 14.87 -15.43 23.41
C ALA A 129 15.56 -14.39 24.31
N ALA A 130 14.87 -13.29 24.65
CA ALA A 130 15.39 -12.32 25.61
C ALA A 130 15.49 -12.91 27.03
N LEU A 131 14.47 -13.62 27.49
CA LEU A 131 14.47 -14.26 28.81
C LEU A 131 15.51 -15.37 28.94
N ALA A 132 15.80 -16.08 27.85
CA ALA A 132 16.82 -17.13 27.80
C ALA A 132 18.27 -16.61 27.69
N SER A 133 18.46 -15.29 27.59
CA SER A 133 19.78 -14.69 27.36
C SER A 133 20.57 -14.44 28.64
N SER A 134 21.89 -14.27 28.51
CA SER A 134 22.80 -14.00 29.63
C SER A 134 22.45 -12.70 30.38
N ASP A 135 21.97 -11.69 29.66
CA ASP A 135 21.40 -10.46 30.23
C ASP A 135 19.95 -10.26 29.76
N ALA A 136 19.03 -10.87 30.51
CA ALA A 136 17.61 -10.81 30.22
C ALA A 136 17.03 -9.39 30.34
N LEU A 137 17.53 -8.57 31.27
CA LEU A 137 17.05 -7.20 31.46
C LEU A 137 17.38 -6.34 30.25
N LEU A 138 18.61 -6.44 29.74
CA LEU A 138 19.02 -5.78 28.50
C LEU A 138 18.21 -6.31 27.31
N GLY A 139 18.06 -7.63 27.19
CA GLY A 139 17.29 -8.27 26.13
C GLY A 139 15.83 -7.80 26.07
N LEU A 140 15.15 -7.73 27.22
CA LEU A 140 13.74 -7.34 27.33
C LEU A 140 13.48 -5.89 26.92
N THR A 141 14.49 -5.03 26.88
CA THR A 141 14.33 -3.68 26.34
C THR A 141 13.88 -3.67 24.86
N ILE A 142 13.95 -4.81 24.16
CA ILE A 142 13.41 -4.98 22.80
C ILE A 142 11.89 -4.79 22.74
N VAL A 143 11.16 -5.08 23.82
CA VAL A 143 9.68 -5.00 23.87
C VAL A 143 9.20 -3.58 23.56
N LYS A 144 9.99 -2.55 23.90
CA LYS A 144 9.70 -1.16 23.54
C LYS A 144 9.53 -0.96 22.03
N LYS A 145 10.18 -1.78 21.20
CA LYS A 145 10.06 -1.71 19.73
C LYS A 145 8.75 -2.31 19.20
N PHE A 146 8.04 -3.13 19.98
CA PHE A 146 6.75 -3.70 19.57
C PHE A 146 5.70 -2.61 19.35
N PHE A 147 5.82 -1.49 20.06
CA PHE A 147 4.97 -0.32 19.91
C PHE A 147 4.86 0.16 18.45
N ILE A 148 5.97 0.15 17.69
CA ILE A 148 6.00 0.62 16.30
C ILE A 148 5.15 -0.28 15.39
N PHE A 149 5.03 -1.58 15.69
CA PHE A 149 4.24 -2.52 14.90
C PHE A 149 2.73 -2.30 15.04
N LEU A 150 2.27 -1.53 16.03
CA LEU A 150 0.85 -1.15 16.14
C LEU A 150 0.36 -0.41 14.89
N ILE A 151 1.27 0.24 14.16
CA ILE A 151 0.96 0.88 12.88
C ILE A 151 0.34 -0.09 11.87
N LEU A 152 0.73 -1.38 11.90
CA LEU A 152 0.20 -2.42 11.02
C LEU A 152 -1.28 -2.73 11.28
N PHE A 153 -1.78 -2.41 12.47
CA PHE A 153 -3.18 -2.60 12.88
C PHE A 153 -3.99 -1.30 12.74
N LEU A 154 -3.35 -0.16 13.04
CA LEU A 154 -3.98 1.16 12.97
C LEU A 154 -4.24 1.63 11.54
N VAL A 155 -3.34 1.37 10.59
CA VAL A 155 -3.53 1.72 9.17
C VAL A 155 -4.79 1.05 8.57
N PRO A 156 -4.97 -0.28 8.71
CA PRO A 156 -6.21 -0.96 8.31
C PRO A 156 -7.50 -0.38 8.91
N LEU A 157 -7.40 0.14 10.14
CA LEU A 157 -8.55 0.65 10.89
C LEU A 157 -8.93 2.07 10.47
N LEU A 158 -7.94 2.98 10.40
CA LEU A 158 -8.15 4.42 10.32
C LEU A 158 -7.99 4.98 8.89
N ALA A 159 -7.11 4.38 8.08
CA ALA A 159 -6.76 4.87 6.74
C ALA A 159 -7.55 4.17 5.61
N ARG A 160 -8.81 3.80 5.88
CA ARG A 160 -9.72 3.24 4.87
C ARG A 160 -10.15 4.30 3.87
N GLY A 161 -10.28 3.94 2.60
CA GLY A 161 -10.71 4.85 1.54
C GLY A 161 -9.56 5.35 0.66
N ARG A 162 -9.86 5.54 -0.63
CA ARG A 162 -8.93 6.05 -1.65
C ARG A 162 -8.28 7.36 -1.24
N SER A 163 -9.10 8.32 -0.82
CA SER A 163 -8.66 9.67 -0.55
C SER A 163 -7.75 9.73 0.68
N ARG A 164 -8.04 8.93 1.72
CA ARG A 164 -7.18 8.82 2.91
C ARG A 164 -5.83 8.21 2.55
N ALA A 165 -5.81 7.06 1.87
CA ALA A 165 -4.55 6.44 1.45
C ALA A 165 -3.68 7.40 0.59
N ILE A 166 -4.26 8.09 -0.39
CA ILE A 166 -3.55 9.07 -1.23
C ILE A 166 -2.96 10.20 -0.38
N TRP A 167 -3.69 10.69 0.61
CA TRP A 167 -3.23 11.78 1.47
C TRP A 167 -2.04 11.35 2.34
N VAL A 168 -2.02 10.11 2.85
CA VAL A 168 -0.83 9.55 3.53
C VAL A 168 0.38 9.55 2.62
N TYR A 169 0.23 9.11 1.35
CA TYR A 169 1.32 9.17 0.37
C TYR A 169 1.80 10.61 0.13
N HIS A 170 0.89 11.58 -0.03
CA HIS A 170 1.27 12.99 -0.21
C HIS A 170 2.02 13.54 1.01
N ALA A 171 1.55 13.24 2.22
CA ALA A 171 2.25 13.62 3.45
C ALA A 171 3.67 13.02 3.48
N MET A 172 3.82 11.72 3.18
CA MET A 172 5.12 11.07 3.07
C MET A 172 6.01 11.73 2.00
N PHE A 173 5.47 12.07 0.83
CA PHE A 173 6.23 12.71 -0.25
C PHE A 173 6.72 14.10 0.13
N VAL A 174 5.89 14.91 0.80
CA VAL A 174 6.28 16.23 1.30
C VAL A 174 7.41 16.11 2.33
N PHE A 175 7.26 15.23 3.31
CA PHE A 175 8.25 15.04 4.36
C PHE A 175 9.57 14.45 3.81
N ALA A 176 9.48 13.55 2.82
CA ALA A 176 10.66 13.03 2.14
C ALA A 176 11.38 14.13 1.35
N ALA A 177 10.63 15.00 0.67
CA ALA A 177 11.20 16.15 -0.04
C ALA A 177 11.95 17.08 0.91
N ILE A 178 11.35 17.43 2.07
CA ILE A 178 11.99 18.23 3.11
C ILE A 178 13.29 17.57 3.59
N SER A 179 13.24 16.26 3.87
CA SER A 179 14.40 15.48 4.32
C SER A 179 15.50 15.38 3.24
N SER A 180 15.12 15.28 1.96
CA SER A 180 16.05 15.30 0.83
C SER A 180 16.69 16.66 0.60
N VAL A 181 15.92 17.75 0.71
CA VAL A 181 16.46 19.12 0.62
C VAL A 181 17.46 19.37 1.76
N ALA A 182 17.14 18.94 2.99
CA ALA A 182 18.09 19.04 4.10
C ALA A 182 19.36 18.22 3.85
N GLY A 183 19.24 17.00 3.31
CA GLY A 183 20.40 16.18 2.91
C GLY A 183 21.24 16.86 1.82
N LEU A 184 20.61 17.49 0.83
CA LEU A 184 21.32 18.24 -0.20
C LEU A 184 22.00 19.49 0.36
N ALA A 185 21.34 20.22 1.26
CA ALA A 185 21.93 21.37 1.94
C ALA A 185 23.15 20.97 2.78
N GLN A 186 23.09 19.82 3.47
CA GLN A 186 24.25 19.25 4.17
C GLN A 186 25.42 18.98 3.23
N PHE A 187 25.15 18.46 2.02
CA PHE A 187 26.17 18.22 1.01
C PHE A 187 26.77 19.52 0.46
N ILE A 188 25.94 20.54 0.19
CA ILE A 188 26.41 21.83 -0.33
C ILE A 188 27.24 22.58 0.72
N ALA A 189 26.84 22.51 1.99
CA ALA A 189 27.55 23.18 3.09
C ALA A 189 28.94 22.60 3.35
N ASP A 190 29.14 21.32 3.06
CA ASP A 190 30.45 20.66 3.15
C ASP A 190 30.61 19.64 2.01
N PRO A 191 31.10 20.08 0.84
CA PRO A 191 31.29 19.22 -0.33
C PRO A 191 32.41 18.18 -0.15
N HIS A 192 33.28 18.35 0.86
CA HIS A 192 34.40 17.46 1.14
C HIS A 192 34.05 16.34 2.14
N ARG A 193 32.75 16.14 2.42
CA ARG A 193 32.28 15.04 3.28
C ARG A 193 32.76 13.68 2.78
N ASP A 194 33.58 13.05 3.61
CA ASP A 194 34.04 11.69 3.40
C ASP A 194 32.96 10.63 3.65
N LEU A 195 33.30 9.37 3.36
CA LEU A 195 32.46 8.19 3.64
C LEU A 195 32.04 8.04 5.11
N LEU A 196 32.65 8.80 6.03
CA LEU A 196 32.32 8.86 7.46
C LEU A 196 31.32 9.99 7.79
N HIS A 197 31.26 11.06 6.99
CA HIS A 197 30.43 12.25 7.23
C HIS A 197 29.29 12.39 6.21
N ARG A 198 28.71 11.24 5.82
CA ARG A 198 27.67 11.19 4.79
C ARG A 198 26.44 11.99 5.19
N ILE A 199 25.71 12.44 4.18
CA ILE A 199 24.42 13.10 4.40
C ILE A 199 23.45 12.15 5.10
N SER A 200 22.72 12.69 6.06
CA SER A 200 21.72 11.97 6.84
C SER A 200 20.38 12.70 6.90
N GLY A 201 20.29 13.89 6.28
CA GLY A 201 19.12 14.76 6.40
C GLY A 201 18.84 15.04 7.87
N PHE A 202 17.62 14.75 8.32
CA PHE A 202 17.27 14.90 9.74
C PHE A 202 17.57 13.66 10.59
N MET A 203 17.99 12.54 10.00
CA MET A 203 18.33 11.34 10.76
C MET A 203 19.73 11.45 11.36
N SER A 204 19.96 10.75 12.46
CA SER A 204 21.29 10.64 13.07
C SER A 204 22.25 9.73 12.28
N HIS A 205 21.72 8.82 11.46
CA HIS A 205 22.52 7.81 10.78
C HIS A 205 22.14 7.72 9.29
N TRP A 206 23.14 7.76 8.41
CA TRP A 206 22.95 7.74 6.95
C TRP A 206 22.20 6.49 6.48
N MET A 207 22.43 5.32 7.09
CA MET A 207 21.71 4.08 6.72
C MET A 207 20.19 4.19 6.93
N THR A 208 19.74 4.80 8.03
CA THR A 208 18.32 5.02 8.30
C THR A 208 17.73 6.00 7.30
N TYR A 209 18.44 7.12 7.06
CA TYR A 209 18.07 8.11 6.06
C TYR A 209 17.90 7.48 4.66
N SER A 210 18.91 6.78 4.16
CA SER A 210 18.89 6.18 2.84
C SER A 210 17.81 5.10 2.72
N GLY A 211 17.58 4.30 3.76
CA GLY A 211 16.53 3.28 3.78
C GLY A 211 15.13 3.88 3.68
N LEU A 212 14.88 4.98 4.40
CA LEU A 212 13.61 5.71 4.33
C LEU A 212 13.40 6.35 2.96
N GLN A 213 14.42 7.02 2.41
CA GLN A 213 14.38 7.64 1.08
C GLN A 213 14.15 6.59 -0.03
N MET A 214 14.80 5.43 0.08
CA MET A 214 14.59 4.28 -0.81
C MET A 214 13.11 3.83 -0.81
N LEU A 215 12.52 3.64 0.37
CA LEU A 215 11.11 3.21 0.47
C LEU A 215 10.16 4.23 -0.16
N VAL A 216 10.37 5.52 0.09
CA VAL A 216 9.54 6.59 -0.48
C VAL A 216 9.72 6.70 -1.99
N LEU A 217 10.93 6.51 -2.52
CA LEU A 217 11.18 6.50 -3.96
C LEU A 217 10.42 5.36 -4.67
N VAL A 218 10.41 4.16 -4.09
CA VAL A 218 9.65 3.01 -4.62
C VAL A 218 8.14 3.29 -4.55
N ALA A 219 7.67 3.87 -3.44
CA ALA A 219 6.28 4.31 -3.29
C ALA A 219 5.88 5.37 -4.33
N LEU A 220 6.75 6.34 -4.61
CA LEU A 220 6.54 7.38 -5.62
C LEU A 220 6.50 6.79 -7.03
N ALA A 221 7.36 5.83 -7.34
CA ALA A 221 7.33 5.11 -8.62
C ALA A 221 6.01 4.37 -8.82
N SER A 222 5.55 3.65 -7.78
CA SER A 222 4.23 2.99 -7.78
C SER A 222 3.09 4.00 -7.98
N TYR A 223 3.11 5.10 -7.23
CA TYR A 223 2.13 6.18 -7.34
C TYR A 223 2.09 6.79 -8.75
N GLY A 224 3.26 7.11 -9.33
CA GLY A 224 3.37 7.69 -10.68
C GLY A 224 2.87 6.76 -11.78
N LEU A 225 3.05 5.45 -11.62
CA LEU A 225 2.55 4.44 -12.56
C LEU A 225 1.05 4.23 -12.46
N VAL A 226 0.49 4.24 -11.25
CA VAL A 226 -0.96 4.06 -11.02
C VAL A 226 -1.75 5.30 -11.43
N PHE A 227 -1.33 6.48 -11.00
CA PHE A 227 -2.10 7.70 -11.23
C PHE A 227 -1.72 8.43 -12.52
N GLY A 228 -0.56 8.11 -13.11
CA GLY A 228 -0.05 8.75 -14.31
C GLY A 228 0.89 9.92 -14.02
N TRP A 229 2.17 9.73 -14.33
CA TRP A 229 3.25 10.69 -14.10
C TRP A 229 3.25 11.85 -15.12
N ARG A 230 2.83 11.63 -16.37
CA ARG A 230 2.80 12.66 -17.42
C ARG A 230 1.93 13.87 -17.08
N LYS A 231 0.83 13.66 -16.34
CA LYS A 231 -0.09 14.74 -15.91
C LYS A 231 0.37 15.42 -14.62
N ARG A 232 1.44 14.94 -13.98
CA ARG A 232 1.90 15.36 -12.65
C ARG A 232 3.41 15.58 -12.69
N TRP A 233 3.82 16.71 -13.24
CA TRP A 233 5.24 17.10 -13.39
C TRP A 233 6.03 17.07 -12.07
N TRP A 234 5.37 17.23 -10.93
CA TRP A 234 6.00 17.13 -9.61
C TRP A 234 6.52 15.72 -9.29
N VAL A 235 5.94 14.66 -9.87
CA VAL A 235 6.36 13.26 -9.63
C VAL A 235 7.79 13.02 -10.11
N PRO A 236 8.15 13.29 -11.39
CA PRO A 236 9.53 13.12 -11.83
C PRO A 236 10.49 14.10 -11.17
N VAL A 237 10.08 15.33 -10.85
CA VAL A 237 10.92 16.30 -10.12
C VAL A 237 11.26 15.79 -8.72
N LEU A 238 10.26 15.33 -7.96
CA LEU A 238 10.48 14.72 -6.66
C LEU A 238 11.30 13.43 -6.80
N GLY A 239 11.04 12.60 -7.81
CA GLY A 239 11.83 11.40 -8.08
C GLY A 239 13.31 11.73 -8.29
N LEU A 240 13.62 12.78 -9.04
CA LEU A 240 15.00 13.25 -9.25
C LEU A 240 15.63 13.74 -7.94
N LEU A 241 14.89 14.50 -7.13
CA LEU A 241 15.36 14.96 -5.82
C LEU A 241 15.69 13.78 -4.88
N LEU A 242 14.77 12.82 -4.75
CA LEU A 242 14.95 11.62 -3.91
C LEU A 242 16.11 10.76 -4.44
N CYS A 243 16.21 10.54 -5.75
CA CYS A 243 17.32 9.83 -6.36
C CYS A 243 18.66 10.54 -6.12
N GLY A 244 18.71 11.85 -6.29
CA GLY A 244 19.91 12.66 -6.07
C GLY A 244 20.38 12.57 -4.62
N SER A 245 19.48 12.78 -3.65
CA SER A 245 19.82 12.66 -2.23
C SER A 245 20.19 11.22 -1.85
N LEU A 246 19.56 10.22 -2.45
CA LEU A 246 19.91 8.82 -2.22
C LEU A 246 21.33 8.51 -2.75
N CYS A 247 21.67 8.97 -3.96
CA CYS A 247 23.02 8.83 -4.54
C CYS A 247 24.08 9.56 -3.70
N LEU A 248 23.80 10.76 -3.19
CA LEU A 248 24.74 11.49 -2.34
C LEU A 248 24.94 10.84 -0.96
N SER A 249 24.05 9.96 -0.53
CA SER A 249 24.19 9.23 0.73
C SER A 249 25.23 8.08 0.70
N PHE A 250 25.84 7.78 -0.45
CA PHE A 250 26.87 6.73 -0.64
C PHE A 250 26.55 5.36 -0.02
N THR A 251 25.25 5.04 0.07
CA THR A 251 24.74 3.85 0.77
C THR A 251 24.26 2.81 -0.23
N ARG A 252 25.21 1.94 -0.63
CA ARG A 252 25.07 0.95 -1.71
C ARG A 252 23.82 0.07 -1.60
N ASN A 253 23.50 -0.43 -0.41
CA ASN A 253 22.34 -1.31 -0.20
C ASN A 253 21.01 -0.58 -0.48
N ALA A 254 20.92 0.71 -0.17
CA ALA A 254 19.73 1.50 -0.45
C ALA A 254 19.59 1.80 -1.95
N TRP A 255 20.70 1.98 -2.68
CA TRP A 255 20.67 2.10 -4.15
C TRP A 255 20.15 0.82 -4.80
N LEU A 256 20.70 -0.33 -4.40
CA LEU A 256 20.29 -1.63 -4.89
C LEU A 256 18.82 -1.93 -4.53
N GLY A 257 18.40 -1.58 -3.32
CA GLY A 257 17.01 -1.75 -2.89
C GLY A 257 16.04 -0.86 -3.65
N ALA A 258 16.43 0.38 -3.98
CA ALA A 258 15.62 1.27 -4.83
C ALA A 258 15.47 0.71 -6.24
N VAL A 259 16.58 0.26 -6.84
CA VAL A 259 16.58 -0.37 -8.17
C VAL A 259 15.70 -1.62 -8.18
N ALA A 260 15.89 -2.52 -7.21
CA ALA A 260 15.09 -3.75 -7.10
C ALA A 260 13.61 -3.44 -6.87
N GLY A 261 13.28 -2.50 -5.99
CA GLY A 261 11.90 -2.10 -5.72
C GLY A 261 11.20 -1.50 -6.94
N VAL A 262 11.85 -0.57 -7.64
CA VAL A 262 11.33 0.00 -8.89
C VAL A 262 11.19 -1.07 -9.97
N ALA A 263 12.17 -1.97 -10.12
CA ALA A 263 12.10 -3.08 -11.05
C ALA A 263 10.90 -4.00 -10.75
N VAL A 264 10.65 -4.34 -9.49
CA VAL A 264 9.47 -5.13 -9.09
C VAL A 264 8.17 -4.41 -9.46
N VAL A 265 8.05 -3.10 -9.17
CA VAL A 265 6.86 -2.32 -9.55
C VAL A 265 6.68 -2.31 -11.08
N LEU A 266 7.76 -2.13 -11.85
CA LEU A 266 7.72 -2.16 -13.30
C LEU A 266 7.36 -3.54 -13.84
N LEU A 267 7.92 -4.62 -13.28
CA LEU A 267 7.62 -6.00 -13.67
C LEU A 267 6.11 -6.28 -13.59
N PHE A 268 5.46 -5.84 -12.51
CA PHE A 268 4.03 -6.07 -12.33
C PHE A 268 3.10 -5.11 -13.10
N ARG A 269 3.54 -3.88 -13.41
CA ARG A 269 2.66 -2.86 -14.01
C ARG A 269 2.95 -2.57 -15.48
N ARG A 270 4.22 -2.62 -15.87
CA ARG A 270 4.73 -2.22 -17.20
C ARG A 270 5.99 -3.04 -17.52
N PRO A 271 5.94 -4.37 -17.67
CA PRO A 271 7.14 -5.20 -17.85
C PRO A 271 7.99 -4.79 -19.05
N ARG A 272 7.36 -4.30 -20.14
CA ARG A 272 8.08 -3.75 -21.31
C ARG A 272 8.96 -2.55 -20.98
N ALA A 273 8.65 -1.79 -19.93
CA ALA A 273 9.47 -0.67 -19.48
C ALA A 273 10.73 -1.10 -18.73
N LEU A 274 10.88 -2.39 -18.38
CA LEU A 274 12.11 -2.91 -17.76
C LEU A 274 13.32 -2.77 -18.67
N ALA A 275 13.17 -2.98 -19.98
CA ALA A 275 14.27 -2.80 -20.93
C ALA A 275 14.77 -1.34 -20.94
N GLY A 276 13.83 -0.38 -20.96
CA GLY A 276 14.16 1.05 -20.87
C GLY A 276 14.77 1.42 -19.50
N PHE A 277 14.28 0.82 -18.42
CA PHE A 277 14.85 1.01 -17.08
C PHE A 277 16.27 0.45 -16.97
N ALA A 278 16.54 -0.74 -17.53
CA ALA A 278 17.87 -1.32 -17.57
C ALA A 278 18.84 -0.46 -18.40
N ALA A 279 18.40 0.04 -19.56
CA ALA A 279 19.18 0.98 -20.37
C ALA A 279 19.48 2.27 -19.62
N LEU A 280 18.50 2.82 -18.87
CA LEU A 280 18.69 3.99 -18.02
C LEU A 280 19.74 3.75 -16.92
N LEU A 281 19.69 2.59 -16.25
CA LEU A 281 20.67 2.23 -15.23
C LEU A 281 22.08 2.07 -15.81
N LEU A 282 22.19 1.46 -16.99
CA LEU A 282 23.46 1.34 -17.69
C LEU A 282 24.01 2.73 -18.06
N ALA A 283 23.18 3.60 -18.63
CA ALA A 283 23.58 4.98 -18.92
C ALA A 283 24.02 5.73 -17.65
N ALA A 284 23.26 5.60 -16.56
CA ALA A 284 23.60 6.20 -15.27
C ALA A 284 24.93 5.68 -14.73
N LEU A 285 25.23 4.38 -14.88
CA LEU A 285 26.50 3.78 -14.46
C LEU A 285 27.66 4.30 -15.31
N LEU A 286 27.50 4.40 -16.63
CA LEU A 286 28.53 4.90 -17.54
C LEU A 286 28.84 6.38 -17.30
N LEU A 287 27.80 7.19 -17.07
CA LEU A 287 27.89 8.63 -16.79
C LEU A 287 28.23 8.94 -15.32
N SER A 288 28.25 7.94 -14.44
CA SER A 288 28.44 8.17 -13.00
C SER A 288 29.83 8.74 -12.69
N PRO A 289 29.95 9.64 -11.70
CA PRO A 289 31.23 10.18 -11.25
C PRO A 289 32.21 9.07 -10.80
N PRO A 290 33.53 9.34 -10.86
CA PRO A 290 34.55 8.40 -10.38
C PRO A 290 34.32 7.89 -8.96
N SER A 291 33.83 8.74 -8.05
CA SER A 291 33.51 8.37 -6.67
C SER A 291 32.46 7.27 -6.54
N ILE A 292 31.40 7.31 -7.37
CA ILE A 292 30.36 6.27 -7.41
C ILE A 292 30.95 4.97 -7.98
N ARG A 293 31.71 5.06 -9.08
CA ARG A 293 32.36 3.89 -9.70
C ARG A 293 33.35 3.22 -8.77
N GLN A 294 34.19 3.99 -8.08
CA GLN A 294 35.12 3.50 -7.07
C GLN A 294 34.37 2.83 -5.93
N ARG A 295 33.25 3.41 -5.49
CA ARG A 295 32.42 2.83 -4.42
C ARG A 295 31.81 1.49 -4.79
N LEU A 296 31.40 1.32 -6.06
CA LEU A 296 30.91 0.05 -6.58
C LEU A 296 32.04 -0.99 -6.69
N ARG A 297 33.20 -0.61 -7.26
CA ARG A 297 34.38 -1.48 -7.39
C ARG A 297 34.93 -1.95 -6.05
N ALA A 298 35.04 -1.07 -5.06
CA ALA A 298 35.53 -1.40 -3.72
C ALA A 298 34.67 -2.45 -3.00
N GLY A 299 33.41 -2.65 -3.41
CA GLY A 299 32.57 -3.72 -2.85
C GLY A 299 32.85 -5.11 -3.42
N LEU A 300 33.52 -5.17 -4.57
CA LEU A 300 33.92 -6.41 -5.24
C LEU A 300 35.38 -6.78 -4.92
N ASP A 301 36.17 -5.82 -4.42
CA ASP A 301 37.52 -6.07 -4.00
C ASP A 301 37.55 -6.75 -2.63
N VAL A 302 38.00 -8.00 -2.63
CA VAL A 302 38.16 -8.83 -1.43
C VAL A 302 39.33 -8.36 -0.56
N ARG A 303 40.27 -7.59 -1.14
CA ARG A 303 41.41 -7.02 -0.40
C ARG A 303 41.05 -5.74 0.35
N ASP A 304 39.91 -5.12 0.03
CA ASP A 304 39.44 -3.93 0.73
C ASP A 304 39.14 -4.24 2.21
N ALA A 305 39.61 -3.37 3.11
CA ALA A 305 39.46 -3.55 4.55
C ALA A 305 37.99 -3.68 4.96
N THR A 306 37.07 -2.97 4.28
CA THR A 306 35.63 -3.03 4.60
C THR A 306 34.99 -4.34 4.14
N THR A 307 35.47 -4.92 3.02
CA THR A 307 35.01 -6.22 2.52
C THR A 307 35.52 -7.35 3.42
N ARG A 308 36.81 -7.35 3.79
CA ARG A 308 37.36 -8.34 4.72
C ARG A 308 36.66 -8.30 6.08
N GLY A 309 36.39 -7.11 6.62
CA GLY A 309 35.64 -6.95 7.87
C GLY A 309 34.23 -7.55 7.79
N ARG A 310 33.55 -7.46 6.62
CA ARG A 310 32.25 -8.10 6.42
C ARG A 310 32.34 -9.62 6.33
N LEU A 311 33.36 -10.15 5.67
CA LEU A 311 33.60 -11.60 5.61
C LEU A 311 33.87 -12.15 7.02
N GLU A 312 34.66 -11.42 7.81
CA GLU A 312 34.88 -11.76 9.22
C GLU A 312 33.58 -11.75 10.01
N LEU A 313 32.74 -10.70 9.87
CA LEU A 313 31.43 -10.65 10.53
C LEU A 313 30.51 -11.81 10.13
N VAL A 314 30.55 -12.26 8.87
CA VAL A 314 29.82 -13.47 8.45
C VAL A 314 30.38 -14.70 9.17
N GLY A 315 31.70 -14.86 9.22
CA GLY A 315 32.34 -15.96 9.94
C GLY A 315 31.99 -15.98 11.43
N VAL A 316 32.06 -14.83 12.10
CA VAL A 316 31.65 -14.64 13.50
C VAL A 316 30.18 -15.00 13.69
N SER A 317 29.31 -14.48 12.82
CA SER A 317 27.87 -14.77 12.87
C SER A 317 27.60 -16.27 12.82
N LEU A 318 28.25 -16.99 11.90
CA LEU A 318 28.04 -18.42 11.72
C LEU A 318 28.52 -19.23 12.93
N ARG A 319 29.66 -18.88 13.52
CA ARG A 319 30.15 -19.51 14.76
C ARG A 319 29.22 -19.23 15.94
N LEU A 320 28.79 -17.98 16.10
CA LEU A 320 27.86 -17.56 17.15
C LEU A 320 26.50 -18.27 17.04
N ILE A 321 25.95 -18.36 15.83
CA ILE A 321 24.67 -19.05 15.56
C ILE A 321 24.81 -20.55 15.80
N ARG A 322 25.91 -21.17 15.38
CA ARG A 322 26.17 -22.61 15.56
C ARG A 322 26.14 -23.01 17.03
N ASP A 323 26.66 -22.15 17.91
CA ASP A 323 26.70 -22.42 19.35
C ASP A 323 25.38 -22.06 20.04
N ASN A 324 24.51 -21.27 19.40
CA ASN A 324 23.26 -20.74 19.99
C ASN A 324 22.05 -20.93 19.05
N LEU A 325 21.83 -22.15 18.55
CA LEU A 325 20.84 -22.43 17.48
C LEU A 325 19.38 -22.10 17.83
N TRP A 326 18.99 -22.26 19.10
CA TRP A 326 17.59 -22.18 19.51
C TRP A 326 17.18 -20.76 19.88
N PHE A 327 17.75 -20.20 20.95
CA PHE A 327 17.38 -18.88 21.46
C PHE A 327 18.31 -17.77 21.00
N GLY A 328 19.43 -18.09 20.35
CA GLY A 328 20.49 -17.12 20.10
C GLY A 328 21.11 -16.63 21.41
N VAL A 329 21.88 -15.55 21.33
CA VAL A 329 22.44 -14.88 22.53
C VAL A 329 21.48 -13.88 23.16
N GLY A 330 20.26 -13.75 22.64
CA GLY A 330 19.29 -12.75 23.04
C GLY A 330 19.41 -11.43 22.28
N PRO A 331 18.30 -10.68 22.13
CA PRO A 331 18.31 -9.35 21.54
C PRO A 331 19.29 -8.41 22.25
N LYS A 332 20.00 -7.56 21.49
CA LYS A 332 21.01 -6.61 22.00
C LYS A 332 22.29 -7.18 22.62
N ASN A 333 22.35 -8.46 22.95
CA ASN A 333 23.57 -9.06 23.55
C ASN A 333 24.66 -9.42 22.53
N VAL A 334 24.35 -9.36 21.24
CA VAL A 334 25.33 -9.65 20.16
C VAL A 334 26.57 -8.77 20.27
N ASN A 335 26.45 -7.50 20.66
CA ASN A 335 27.61 -6.61 20.78
C ASN A 335 28.62 -7.06 21.84
N ALA A 336 28.17 -7.73 22.90
CA ALA A 336 28.99 -8.23 23.99
C ALA A 336 29.55 -9.63 23.65
N GLU A 337 28.70 -10.52 23.12
CA GLU A 337 29.09 -11.91 22.87
C GLU A 337 29.92 -12.08 21.60
N ALA A 338 29.70 -11.29 20.54
CA ALA A 338 30.35 -11.51 19.24
C ALA A 338 31.88 -11.43 19.30
N LEU A 339 32.45 -10.66 20.22
CA LEU A 339 33.91 -10.55 20.41
C LEU A 339 34.56 -11.88 20.79
N ARG A 340 33.84 -12.78 21.48
CA ARG A 340 34.34 -14.11 21.88
C ARG A 340 34.48 -15.05 20.68
N TYR A 341 33.77 -14.75 19.60
CA TYR A 341 33.70 -15.59 18.40
C TYR A 341 34.55 -15.04 17.24
N ARG A 342 35.32 -13.97 17.47
CA ARG A 342 36.24 -13.41 16.46
C ARG A 342 37.29 -14.43 16.05
N GLY A 343 37.47 -14.60 14.74
CA GLY A 343 38.50 -15.46 14.16
C GLY A 343 39.86 -14.76 14.10
N THR A 344 39.86 -13.43 14.23
CA THR A 344 41.05 -12.58 14.14
C THR A 344 40.93 -11.35 15.06
N ARG A 345 42.08 -10.83 15.50
CA ARG A 345 42.19 -9.56 16.26
C ARG A 345 42.62 -8.36 15.40
N GLU A 346 42.63 -8.53 14.08
CA GLU A 346 43.03 -7.49 13.13
C GLU A 346 42.04 -6.31 13.10
N PHE A 347 40.77 -6.57 13.38
CA PHE A 347 39.72 -5.56 13.33
C PHE A 347 39.39 -4.99 14.71
N PRO A 348 39.03 -3.69 14.77
CA PRO A 348 38.66 -3.04 16.02
C PRO A 348 37.34 -3.60 16.58
N ASP A 349 37.18 -3.55 17.91
CA ASP A 349 36.06 -4.17 18.60
C ASP A 349 34.69 -3.59 18.19
N TRP A 350 34.63 -2.31 17.81
CA TRP A 350 33.40 -1.66 17.34
C TRP A 350 32.83 -2.30 16.07
N LEU A 351 33.64 -3.01 15.28
CA LEU A 351 33.16 -3.72 14.09
C LEU A 351 32.10 -4.78 14.46
N TYR A 352 32.26 -5.41 15.62
CA TYR A 352 31.45 -6.56 16.07
C TYR A 352 30.14 -6.15 16.77
N GLN A 353 29.81 -4.85 16.83
CA GLN A 353 28.57 -4.38 17.45
C GLN A 353 27.31 -4.95 16.77
N HIS A 354 27.35 -5.14 15.45
CA HIS A 354 26.26 -5.69 14.65
C HIS A 354 26.79 -6.57 13.51
N MET A 355 26.05 -7.60 13.11
CA MET A 355 26.47 -8.59 12.11
C MET A 355 26.41 -8.08 10.66
N HIS A 356 26.05 -6.82 10.44
CA HIS A 356 25.94 -6.16 9.12
C HIS A 356 25.06 -6.90 8.08
N ASN A 357 24.24 -7.85 8.55
CA ASN A 357 23.29 -8.61 7.77
C ASN A 357 22.10 -8.93 8.68
N ASN A 358 20.90 -8.51 8.29
CA ASN A 358 19.70 -8.65 9.13
C ASN A 358 19.35 -10.13 9.40
N PHE A 359 19.55 -11.03 8.44
CA PHE A 359 19.26 -12.45 8.63
C PHE A 359 20.19 -13.06 9.68
N LEU A 360 21.49 -12.77 9.56
CA LEU A 360 22.50 -13.23 10.53
C LEU A 360 22.30 -12.57 11.90
N GLN A 361 21.97 -11.28 11.96
CA GLN A 361 21.66 -10.60 13.21
C GLN A 361 20.44 -11.23 13.91
N ILE A 362 19.36 -11.49 13.17
CA ILE A 362 18.14 -12.08 13.74
C ILE A 362 18.42 -13.49 14.23
N ALA A 363 19.15 -14.31 13.45
CA ALA A 363 19.53 -15.66 13.84
C ALA A 363 20.49 -15.66 15.04
N ALA A 364 21.45 -14.74 15.10
CA ALA A 364 22.35 -14.60 16.24
C ALA A 364 21.60 -14.18 17.52
N GLU A 365 20.64 -13.25 17.42
CA GLU A 365 19.90 -12.75 18.58
C GLU A 365 18.76 -13.66 19.05
N ARG A 366 18.14 -14.43 18.15
CA ARG A 366 16.89 -15.18 18.42
C ARG A 366 16.91 -16.64 17.96
N GLY A 367 18.07 -17.11 17.52
CA GLY A 367 18.25 -18.44 16.93
C GLY A 367 17.55 -18.62 15.58
N ILE A 368 17.66 -19.84 15.05
CA ILE A 368 17.01 -20.27 13.82
C ILE A 368 15.48 -20.16 13.88
N PRO A 369 14.79 -20.54 14.98
CA PRO A 369 13.34 -20.36 15.07
C PRO A 369 12.92 -18.89 14.94
N GLY A 370 13.67 -17.96 15.53
CA GLY A 370 13.41 -16.53 15.41
C GLY A 370 13.56 -16.02 13.97
N LEU A 371 14.57 -16.51 13.25
CA LEU A 371 14.75 -16.22 11.83
C LEU A 371 13.57 -16.78 11.00
N LEU A 372 13.15 -18.02 11.24
CA LEU A 372 12.04 -18.65 10.52
C LEU A 372 10.72 -17.90 10.73
N LEU A 373 10.43 -17.48 11.96
CA LEU A 373 9.24 -16.67 12.27
C LEU A 373 9.29 -15.30 11.57
N TRP A 374 10.47 -14.67 11.50
CA TRP A 374 10.64 -13.44 10.76
C TRP A 374 10.48 -13.64 9.24
N LEU A 375 10.98 -14.74 8.69
CA LEU A 375 10.78 -15.10 7.28
C LEU A 375 9.32 -15.37 6.97
N TRP A 376 8.61 -16.04 7.88
CA TRP A 376 7.16 -16.25 7.76
C TRP A 376 6.41 -14.91 7.76
N LEU A 377 6.78 -13.97 8.63
CA LEU A 377 6.25 -12.62 8.65
C LEU A 377 6.44 -11.89 7.32
N MET A 378 7.66 -11.87 6.78
CA MET A 378 7.95 -11.22 5.50
C MET A 378 7.28 -11.92 4.33
N GLY A 379 7.26 -13.26 4.33
CA GLY A 379 6.60 -14.07 3.33
C GLY A 379 5.09 -13.82 3.30
N ARG A 380 4.45 -13.67 4.47
CA ARG A 380 3.02 -13.35 4.56
C ARG A 380 2.70 -11.98 3.97
N LEU A 381 3.51 -10.96 4.28
CA LEU A 381 3.38 -9.62 3.68
C LEU A 381 3.46 -9.65 2.15
N ALA A 382 4.48 -10.33 1.62
CA ALA A 382 4.67 -10.46 0.19
C ALA A 382 3.51 -11.23 -0.46
N TRP A 383 3.06 -12.31 0.16
CA TRP A 383 1.95 -13.12 -0.32
C TRP A 383 0.64 -12.33 -0.38
N ASP A 384 0.30 -11.59 0.67
CA ASP A 384 -0.92 -10.77 0.71
C ASP A 384 -0.87 -9.67 -0.35
N ALA A 385 0.29 -9.01 -0.54
CA ALA A 385 0.48 -8.04 -1.61
C ALA A 385 0.31 -8.67 -3.01
N LEU A 386 0.85 -9.87 -3.25
CA LEU A 386 0.73 -10.59 -4.51
C LEU A 386 -0.71 -11.03 -4.81
N ARG A 387 -1.44 -11.54 -3.81
CA ARG A 387 -2.86 -11.89 -3.96
C ARG A 387 -3.68 -10.70 -4.41
N ILE A 388 -3.46 -9.55 -3.77
CA ILE A 388 -4.11 -8.28 -4.10
C ILE A 388 -3.79 -7.85 -5.54
N LEU A 389 -2.53 -7.93 -5.96
CA LEU A 389 -2.15 -7.57 -7.32
C LEU A 389 -2.82 -8.47 -8.37
N ARG A 390 -2.96 -9.77 -8.08
CA ARG A 390 -3.57 -10.75 -9.00
C ARG A 390 -5.08 -10.62 -9.09
N SER A 391 -5.79 -10.35 -7.99
CA SER A 391 -7.26 -10.21 -8.02
C SER A 391 -7.68 -9.08 -8.96
N HIS A 392 -6.97 -7.94 -8.92
CA HIS A 392 -7.27 -6.81 -9.81
C HIS A 392 -6.93 -7.05 -11.28
N ALA A 393 -5.96 -7.92 -11.58
CA ALA A 393 -5.69 -8.30 -12.97
C ALA A 393 -6.86 -9.12 -13.55
N ALA A 394 -7.39 -10.07 -12.76
CA ALA A 394 -8.55 -10.88 -13.14
C ALA A 394 -9.84 -10.05 -13.27
N ASP A 395 -10.07 -9.10 -12.35
CA ASP A 395 -11.21 -8.19 -12.42
C ASP A 395 -11.16 -7.30 -13.67
N ALA A 396 -9.97 -6.81 -14.04
CA ALA A 396 -9.80 -6.02 -15.26
C ALA A 396 -10.10 -6.87 -16.51
N GLU A 397 -9.58 -8.09 -16.58
CA GLU A 397 -9.76 -9.00 -17.71
C GLU A 397 -11.24 -9.40 -17.91
N THR A 398 -11.99 -9.64 -16.82
CA THR A 398 -13.44 -9.92 -16.86
C THR A 398 -14.27 -8.69 -17.27
N LEU A 399 -13.88 -7.48 -16.84
CA LEU A 399 -14.48 -6.22 -17.31
C LEU A 399 -14.21 -5.95 -18.80
N PHE A 400 -13.05 -6.35 -19.32
CA PHE A 400 -12.75 -6.25 -20.75
C PHE A 400 -13.52 -7.31 -21.56
N ALA A 401 -13.61 -8.55 -21.07
CA ALA A 401 -14.38 -9.62 -21.72
C ALA A 401 -15.88 -9.32 -21.78
N SER A 402 -16.46 -8.74 -20.72
CA SER A 402 -17.87 -8.35 -20.68
C SER A 402 -18.21 -7.18 -21.61
N ARG A 403 -17.25 -6.30 -21.92
CA ARG A 403 -17.41 -5.24 -22.93
C ARG A 403 -17.20 -5.70 -24.37
N ALA A 404 -16.55 -6.85 -24.56
CA ALA A 404 -16.32 -7.44 -25.89
C ALA A 404 -17.49 -8.31 -26.38
N LEU A 405 -18.46 -8.63 -25.51
CA LEU A 405 -19.70 -9.29 -25.92
C LEU A 405 -20.58 -8.32 -26.73
N PRO A 406 -20.99 -8.69 -27.97
CA PRO A 406 -21.91 -7.86 -28.73
C PRO A 406 -23.22 -7.73 -27.96
N THR A 407 -23.70 -6.49 -27.81
CA THR A 407 -25.04 -6.22 -27.29
C THR A 407 -26.04 -7.06 -28.10
N PRO A 408 -26.92 -7.85 -27.46
CA PRO A 408 -27.96 -8.56 -28.18
C PRO A 408 -28.78 -7.54 -28.96
N PRO A 409 -29.17 -7.83 -30.22
CA PRO A 409 -29.96 -6.90 -31.01
C PRO A 409 -31.20 -6.52 -30.22
N SER A 410 -31.41 -5.21 -30.07
CA SER A 410 -32.59 -4.67 -29.41
C SER A 410 -33.82 -5.33 -30.02
N GLN A 411 -34.56 -6.08 -29.21
CA GLN A 411 -35.91 -6.49 -29.60
C GLN A 411 -36.65 -5.21 -30.01
N MET A 412 -37.07 -5.22 -31.28
CA MET A 412 -37.87 -4.19 -31.91
C MET A 412 -38.90 -3.64 -30.90
N ALA A 413 -38.74 -2.38 -30.51
CA ALA A 413 -39.81 -1.66 -29.86
C ALA A 413 -41.03 -1.69 -30.81
N PRO A 414 -42.23 -2.04 -30.32
CA PRO A 414 -43.42 -1.97 -31.16
C PRO A 414 -43.59 -0.52 -31.62
N ARG A 415 -43.75 -0.33 -32.94
CA ARG A 415 -43.96 0.99 -33.55
C ARG A 415 -45.15 1.67 -32.87
N PRO A 416 -45.08 2.99 -32.59
CA PRO A 416 -46.25 3.71 -32.11
C PRO A 416 -47.32 3.66 -33.20
N VAL A 417 -48.51 3.17 -32.83
CA VAL A 417 -49.70 3.23 -33.67
C VAL A 417 -50.11 4.70 -33.75
N ASP A 418 -50.05 5.25 -34.95
CA ASP A 418 -50.44 6.63 -35.25
C ASP A 418 -51.97 6.76 -35.15
N PHE A 419 -52.45 7.23 -34.00
CA PHE A 419 -53.86 7.53 -33.74
C PHE A 419 -54.24 8.91 -34.31
N ARG A 420 -54.02 9.15 -35.61
CA ARG A 420 -54.68 10.24 -36.35
C ARG A 420 -54.88 9.85 -37.81
N LYS A 421 -56.00 9.20 -38.09
CA LYS A 421 -56.87 9.51 -39.24
C LYS A 421 -58.10 8.61 -39.21
N ASN A 422 -59.23 9.22 -39.55
CA ASN A 422 -60.54 8.62 -39.82
C ASN A 422 -61.39 8.25 -38.60
N VAL A 423 -61.87 9.31 -37.93
CA VAL A 423 -63.21 9.27 -37.32
C VAL A 423 -64.22 9.08 -38.46
N THR A 424 -64.81 7.88 -38.52
CA THR A 424 -66.06 7.66 -39.23
C THR A 424 -67.04 7.09 -38.22
N TRP A 425 -68.07 7.90 -37.93
CA TRP A 425 -69.16 7.52 -37.06
C TRP A 425 -70.00 6.44 -37.74
N ARG A 426 -70.15 5.28 -37.08
CA ARG A 426 -71.28 4.37 -37.33
C ARG A 426 -71.86 3.92 -36.00
N THR A 427 -73.02 4.49 -35.72
CA THR A 427 -74.00 4.05 -34.73
C THR A 427 -74.61 2.71 -35.15
N THR A 428 -74.53 1.69 -34.29
CA THR A 428 -75.55 0.63 -34.24
C THR A 428 -75.62 0.00 -32.85
N LEU A 429 -76.85 -0.21 -32.40
CA LEU A 429 -77.34 -0.66 -31.09
C LEU A 429 -77.17 -2.18 -30.86
N GLN A 430 -77.48 -2.59 -29.61
CA GLN A 430 -77.65 -3.94 -29.04
C GLN A 430 -76.34 -4.57 -28.52
N GLY A 431 -76.26 -5.23 -27.37
CA GLY A 431 -77.23 -5.74 -26.41
C GLY A 431 -76.46 -6.53 -25.33
N LYS A 432 -77.14 -6.90 -24.26
CA LYS A 432 -76.65 -7.49 -23.00
C LYS A 432 -75.74 -8.73 -23.12
N THR A 433 -75.06 -9.00 -22.00
CA THR A 433 -74.78 -10.30 -21.34
C THR A 433 -73.32 -10.78 -21.20
N SER A 434 -73.10 -11.28 -19.99
CA SER A 434 -71.96 -11.93 -19.35
C SER A 434 -71.51 -13.27 -19.93
N CYS A 435 -70.31 -13.69 -19.52
CA CYS A 435 -69.90 -15.05 -19.06
C CYS A 435 -68.70 -15.69 -19.79
N PHE A 436 -67.71 -16.02 -18.94
CA PHE A 436 -66.89 -17.24 -18.90
C PHE A 436 -66.13 -17.72 -20.14
N THR A 437 -64.80 -17.75 -19.97
CA THR A 437 -63.90 -18.70 -20.64
C THR A 437 -63.77 -19.97 -19.77
N THR A 438 -64.18 -21.11 -20.32
CA THR A 438 -63.74 -22.45 -19.92
C THR A 438 -63.04 -23.05 -21.15
N GLU A 439 -61.74 -23.28 -21.04
CA GLU A 439 -61.12 -24.58 -20.74
C GLU A 439 -61.20 -25.55 -21.94
N THR A 440 -60.07 -26.02 -22.46
CA THR A 440 -59.63 -27.42 -22.29
C THR A 440 -58.49 -27.85 -23.24
N ARG A 441 -57.48 -28.46 -22.59
CA ARG A 441 -56.71 -29.67 -22.98
C ARG A 441 -55.77 -29.53 -24.20
N ARG A 442 -54.54 -30.04 -24.19
CA ARG A 442 -54.08 -31.31 -23.61
C ARG A 442 -52.55 -31.31 -23.49
N ALA A 443 -52.10 -31.85 -22.36
CA ALA A 443 -50.70 -32.04 -21.99
C ALA A 443 -49.95 -33.07 -22.85
N ARG A 444 -48.63 -32.92 -22.96
CA ARG A 444 -47.67 -34.02 -22.74
C ARG A 444 -46.46 -33.55 -21.90
N ARG A 445 -46.17 -34.36 -20.88
CA ARG A 445 -45.15 -34.30 -19.81
C ARG A 445 -43.72 -34.23 -20.38
N PHE A 446 -42.80 -33.45 -19.81
CA PHE A 446 -42.11 -33.54 -18.49
C PHE A 446 -41.09 -34.70 -18.36
N HIS A 447 -39.81 -34.34 -18.20
CA HIS A 447 -38.87 -34.74 -17.13
C HIS A 447 -37.45 -34.25 -17.52
N ARG A 448 -36.53 -33.75 -16.68
CA ARG A 448 -36.32 -33.42 -15.25
C ARG A 448 -35.21 -32.33 -15.32
N GLY A 449 -35.06 -31.31 -14.49
CA GLY A 449 -35.40 -31.10 -13.09
C GLY A 449 -34.42 -30.03 -12.57
N ILE A 450 -34.82 -28.75 -12.60
CA ILE A 450 -34.13 -27.66 -11.89
C ILE A 450 -35.11 -27.14 -10.86
N ARG A 451 -34.76 -27.31 -9.58
CA ARG A 451 -35.56 -26.87 -8.44
C ARG A 451 -35.17 -25.41 -8.15
N VAL A 452 -35.99 -24.47 -8.61
CA VAL A 452 -35.90 -23.04 -8.26
C VAL A 452 -36.61 -22.84 -6.92
N LEU A 453 -35.89 -22.35 -5.92
CA LEU A 453 -36.44 -21.93 -4.64
C LEU A 453 -37.20 -20.60 -4.81
N ARG A 454 -38.46 -20.61 -4.32
CA ARG A 454 -39.42 -19.50 -4.34
C ARG A 454 -38.92 -18.28 -3.55
N ALA A 455 -39.10 -17.10 -4.15
CA ALA A 455 -39.22 -15.85 -3.44
C ALA A 455 -40.59 -15.78 -2.73
N SER A 456 -40.58 -15.34 -1.47
CA SER A 456 -41.76 -15.01 -0.68
C SER A 456 -42.30 -13.64 -1.06
N SER A 457 -43.58 -13.57 -1.43
CA SER A 457 -44.32 -12.32 -1.64
C SER A 457 -45.12 -11.94 -0.39
N CYS A 458 -45.09 -10.65 -0.07
CA CYS A 458 -45.79 -9.96 1.00
C CYS A 458 -47.29 -10.29 1.09
N THR A 459 -47.78 -10.32 2.32
CA THR A 459 -49.19 -10.28 2.72
C THR A 459 -49.79 -8.88 2.49
N PRO A 460 -51.02 -8.77 1.97
CA PRO A 460 -51.82 -7.55 2.03
C PRO A 460 -52.81 -7.62 3.20
N CYS A 461 -52.82 -6.60 4.07
CA CYS A 461 -53.94 -6.34 4.98
C CYS A 461 -54.55 -4.97 4.66
N LEU A 462 -55.87 -4.99 4.50
CA LEU A 462 -56.78 -3.94 4.06
C LEU A 462 -57.26 -3.05 5.21
N ARG A 463 -57.54 -1.75 4.90
CA ARG A 463 -58.51 -0.78 5.47
C ARG A 463 -58.38 -0.45 6.97
N GLY A 464 -58.67 0.75 7.48
CA GLY A 464 -59.28 1.99 7.01
C GLY A 464 -59.64 2.86 8.24
N GLU A 465 -59.99 4.13 8.01
CA GLU A 465 -60.66 5.10 8.94
C GLU A 465 -59.78 5.75 10.03
N GLN A 466 -59.46 7.05 9.95
CA GLN A 466 -60.22 8.27 10.32
C GLN A 466 -60.39 8.50 11.84
N GLY A 467 -59.83 9.60 12.32
CA GLY A 467 -60.42 10.46 13.36
C GLY A 467 -60.07 10.20 14.83
N ALA A 468 -59.09 10.96 15.35
CA ALA A 468 -59.08 11.73 16.62
C ALA A 468 -57.65 12.14 16.95
#